data_AF-A0A946V7J3-F1
#
_entry.id   AF-A0A946V7J3-F1
#
_cell.length_a   1.000
_cell.length_b   1.000
_cell.length_c   1.000
_cell.angle_alpha   90.00
_cell.angle_beta   90.00
_cell.angle_gamma   90.00
#
_symmetry.space_group_name_H-M   'P 1'
#
loop_
_entity.id
_entity.type
_entity.pdbx_description
1 polymer ?
#
loop_
_entity_poly.entity_id
_entity_poly.type
_entity_poly.pdbx_seq_one_letter_code
_entity_poly.pdbx_strand_id
1 'polypeptide(L)' 'MHQSEHARQMAQRFRELVESSGDIIPDRHYDELALIIESGLDTALLDMMGKISGRLTQMATEIQHDADYFD' A
#
# COMPACT_ATOMS: atom_id res chain seq x y z
N MET A 1 1.76 -12.95 6.75
CA MET A 1 2.10 -11.62 6.19
C MET A 1 3.08 -11.89 5.07
N HIS A 2 2.67 -11.65 3.83
CA HIS A 2 3.46 -11.98 2.63
C HIS A 2 4.26 -10.74 2.27
N GLN A 3 5.49 -10.63 2.80
CA GLN A 3 6.36 -9.49 2.52
C GLN A 3 6.49 -9.32 1.01
N SER A 4 5.91 -8.24 0.48
CA SER A 4 5.88 -8.03 -0.97
C SER A 4 7.30 -7.89 -1.51
N GLU A 5 7.57 -8.52 -2.65
CA GLU A 5 8.89 -8.47 -3.31
C GLU A 5 9.36 -7.02 -3.51
N HIS A 6 8.41 -6.11 -3.76
CA HIS A 6 8.64 -4.69 -3.91
C HIS A 6 9.21 -4.02 -2.64
N ALA A 7 8.64 -4.31 -1.45
CA ALA A 7 9.13 -3.74 -0.20
C ALA A 7 10.57 -4.17 0.11
N ARG A 8 10.90 -5.44 -0.17
CA ARG A 8 12.28 -5.96 -0.07
C ARG A 8 13.23 -5.27 -1.04
N GLN A 9 12.83 -5.12 -2.29
CA GLN A 9 13.65 -4.44 -3.31
C GLN A 9 13.92 -2.98 -2.92
N MET A 10 12.95 -2.27 -2.35
CA MET A 10 13.14 -0.90 -1.87
C MET A 10 14.10 -0.82 -0.68
N ALA A 11 13.95 -1.71 0.32
CA ALA A 11 14.86 -1.78 1.45
C ALA A 11 16.29 -2.12 1.01
N GLN A 12 16.44 -3.02 0.02
CA GLN A 12 17.73 -3.37 -0.56
C GLN A 12 18.41 -2.19 -1.27
N ARG A 13 17.67 -1.41 -2.06
CA ARG A 13 18.22 -0.19 -2.67
C ARG A 13 18.64 0.84 -1.64
N PHE A 14 17.88 0.97 -0.55
CA PHE A 14 18.25 1.86 0.55
C PHE A 14 19.54 1.39 1.23
N ARG A 15 19.68 0.07 1.47
CA ARG A 15 20.91 -0.53 1.95
C ARG A 15 22.09 -0.21 1.06
N GLU A 16 21.97 -0.39 -0.25
CA GLU A 16 23.03 -0.08 -1.21
C GLU A 16 23.48 1.39 -1.12
N LEU A 17 22.54 2.32 -0.96
CA LEU A 17 22.86 3.74 -0.80
C LEU A 17 23.62 4.03 0.52
N VAL A 18 23.17 3.45 1.64
CA VAL A 18 23.79 3.64 2.95
C VAL A 18 25.17 2.98 3.03
N GLU A 19 25.31 1.75 2.54
CA GLU A 19 26.60 1.07 2.55
C GLU A 19 27.58 1.76 1.59
N SER A 20 27.09 2.37 0.50
CA SER A 20 27.92 3.17 -0.40
C SER A 20 28.42 4.49 0.21
N SER A 21 27.76 5.02 1.24
CA SER A 21 28.25 6.18 2.00
C SER A 21 29.27 5.82 3.08
N GLY A 22 29.58 4.53 3.25
CA GLY A 22 30.52 4.03 4.26
C GLY A 22 29.88 3.76 5.63
N ASP A 23 28.57 3.92 5.75
CA ASP A 23 27.82 3.61 6.97
C ASP A 23 27.47 2.11 7.01
N ILE A 24 27.68 1.47 8.15
CA ILE A 24 27.34 0.06 8.35
C ILE A 24 26.20 -0.02 9.36
N ILE A 25 25.00 -0.34 8.87
CA ILE A 25 23.82 -0.59 9.69
C ILE A 25 23.58 -2.11 9.77
N PRO A 26 23.29 -2.67 10.95
CA PRO A 26 22.92 -4.08 11.10
C PRO A 26 21.74 -4.49 10.20
N ASP A 27 21.82 -5.70 9.62
CA ASP A 27 20.81 -6.26 8.70
C ASP A 27 19.37 -6.18 9.24
N ARG A 28 19.20 -6.40 10.56
CA ARG A 28 17.89 -6.33 11.24
C ARG A 28 17.13 -5.02 10.99
N HIS A 29 17.83 -3.91 10.80
CA HIS A 29 17.19 -2.61 10.58
C HIS A 29 16.68 -2.46 9.15
N TYR A 30 17.32 -3.12 8.18
CA TYR A 30 16.80 -3.21 6.82
C TYR A 30 15.60 -4.14 6.73
N ASP A 31 15.58 -5.21 7.53
CA ASP A 31 14.39 -6.08 7.68
C ASP A 31 13.21 -5.31 8.28
N GLU A 32 13.45 -4.54 9.34
CA GLU A 32 12.46 -3.63 9.94
C GLU A 32 11.98 -2.57 8.94
N LEU A 33 12.89 -1.98 8.16
CA LEU A 33 12.55 -1.01 7.12
C LEU A 33 11.64 -1.63 6.05
N ALA A 34 11.93 -2.86 5.62
CA ALA A 34 11.10 -3.57 4.65
C ALA A 34 9.66 -3.79 5.19
N LEU A 35 9.52 -4.12 6.47
CA LEU A 35 8.21 -4.27 7.13
C LEU A 35 7.45 -2.94 7.23
N ILE A 36 8.15 -1.83 7.52
CA ILE A 36 7.55 -0.49 7.57
C ILE A 36 7.06 -0.08 6.19
N ILE A 37 7.87 -0.31 5.14
CA ILE A 37 7.49 -0.01 3.74
C ILE A 37 6.26 -0.83 3.35
N GLU A 38 6.25 -2.12 3.64
CA GLU A 38 5.09 -3.00 3.39
C GLU A 38 3.82 -2.48 4.09
N SER A 39 3.92 -2.16 5.38
CA SER A 39 2.79 -1.65 6.16
C SER A 39 2.24 -0.33 5.61
N GLY A 40 3.12 0.55 5.13
CA GLY A 40 2.74 1.79 4.46
C GLY A 40 2.05 1.57 3.12
N LEU A 41 2.55 0.64 2.30
CA LEU A 41 1.93 0.25 1.03
C LEU A 41 0.54 -0.36 1.26
N ASP A 42 0.42 -1.28 2.22
CA ASP A 42 -0.86 -1.91 2.57
C ASP A 42 -1.89 -0.89 3.05
N THR A 43 -1.46 0.07 3.89
CA THR A 43 -2.33 1.15 4.37
C THR A 43 -2.82 2.03 3.22
N ALA A 44 -1.94 2.40 2.30
CA ALA A 44 -2.30 3.19 1.12
C ALA A 44 -3.26 2.43 0.19
N LEU A 45 -3.04 1.12 0.02
CA LEU A 45 -3.93 0.26 -0.75
C LEU A 45 -5.32 0.19 -0.13
N LEU A 46 -5.42 -0.01 1.19
CA LEU A 46 -6.69 -0.06 1.92
C LEU A 46 -7.46 1.27 1.79
N ASP A 47 -6.79 2.41 1.90
CA ASP A 47 -7.42 3.72 1.69
C ASP A 47 -7.97 3.86 0.26
N MET A 48 -7.20 3.43 -0.75
CA MET A 48 -7.67 3.42 -2.14
C MET A 48 -8.87 2.49 -2.34
N MET A 49 -8.84 1.28 -1.78
CA MET A 49 -9.96 0.34 -1.84
C MET A 49 -11.20 0.91 -1.16
N GLY A 50 -11.05 1.59 -0.02
CA GLY A 50 -12.14 2.29 0.65
C GLY A 50 -12.80 3.35 -0.24
N LYS A 51 -12.00 4.16 -0.95
CA LYS A 51 -12.50 5.16 -1.91
C LYS A 51 -13.26 4.52 -3.08
N ILE A 52 -12.75 3.41 -3.63
CA ILE A 52 -13.40 2.68 -4.71
C ILE A 52 -14.73 2.08 -4.24
N SER A 53 -14.73 1.45 -3.06
CA SER A 53 -15.95 0.89 -2.46
C SER A 53 -17.01 1.96 -2.27
N GLY A 54 -16.66 3.14 -1.75
CA GLY A 54 -17.59 4.26 -1.60
C GLY A 54 -18.20 4.71 -2.94
N ARG A 55 -17.40 4.76 -4.01
CA ARG A 55 -17.91 5.07 -5.36
C ARG A 55 -18.86 4.00 -5.89
N LEU A 56 -18.56 2.72 -5.68
CA LEU A 56 -19.43 1.62 -6.08
C LEU A 56 -20.77 1.67 -5.35
N THR A 57 -20.75 1.96 -4.04
CA THR A 57 -21.98 2.16 -3.26
C THR A 57 -22.80 3.33 -3.80
N GLN A 58 -22.17 4.46 -4.07
CA GLN A 58 -22.86 5.62 -4.64
C GLN A 58 -23.51 5.27 -5.99
N MET A 59 -22.77 4.62 -6.89
CA MET A 59 -23.32 4.20 -8.19
C MET A 59 -24.50 3.23 -8.03
N ALA A 60 -24.41 2.28 -7.10
CA ALA A 60 -25.51 1.36 -6.83
C ALA A 60 -26.76 2.09 -6.34
N THR A 61 -26.60 3.10 -5.46
CA THR A 61 -27.69 3.95 -4.99
C THR A 61 -28.30 4.77 -6.12
N GLU A 62 -27.49 5.34 -7.01
CA GLU A 62 -27.95 6.10 -8.18
C GLU A 62 -28.76 5.21 -9.13
N ILE A 63 -28.28 4.01 -9.44
CA ILE A 63 -29.00 3.03 -10.29
C ILE A 63 -30.36 2.67 -9.68
N GLN A 64 -30.40 2.46 -8.36
CA GLN A 64 -31.65 2.14 -7.67
C GLN A 64 -32.62 3.31 -7.68
N HIS A 65 -32.13 4.53 -7.45
CA HIS A 65 -32.95 5.73 -7.52
C HIS A 65 -33.54 5.95 -8.91
N ASP A 66 -32.75 5.75 -9.97
CA ASP A 66 -33.22 5.84 -11.35
C ASP A 66 -34.29 4.77 -11.61
N ALA A 67 -34.06 3.52 -11.20
CA ALA A 67 -35.04 2.44 -11.34
C ALA A 67 -36.38 2.77 -10.65
N ASP A 68 -36.32 3.27 -9.41
CA ASP A 68 -37.51 3.66 -8.64
C ASP A 68 -38.22 4.89 -9.22
N TYR A 69 -37.52 5.73 -9.99
CA TYR A 69 -38.12 6.89 -10.68
C TYR A 69 -38.85 6.50 -11.97
N PHE A 70 -38.43 5.41 -12.64
CA PHE A 70 -39.03 4.93 -13.88
C PHE A 70 -40.14 3.87 -13.71
N ASP A 71 -40.35 3.36 -12.50
CA ASP A 71 -41.48 2.50 -12.09
C ASP A 71 -42.67 3.35 -11.57
#